data_AF-A0A2L0I771-F1
#
_entry.id   AF-A0A2L0I771-F1
#
_cell.length_a   1.000
_cell.length_b   1.000
_cell.length_c   1.000
_cell.angle_alpha   90.00
_cell.angle_beta   90.00
_cell.angle_gamma   90.00
#
_symmetry.space_group_name_H-M   'P 1'
#
loop_
_entity.id
_entity.type
_entity.pdbx_description
1 polymer ?
#
loop_
_entity_poly.entity_id
_entity_poly.type
_entity_poly.pdbx_seq_one_letter_code
_entity_poly.pdbx_strand_id
1 'polypeptide(L)'
;MKIFKKTYYMLKFYIMYFYKIRGTNLKIHNYANMITLNPKPEEVKIPKLIWLYWEGDVPLFVEKCIENIKLINANYEVHFLTPTTVDQFIQIDFDSLNIHLPQHKADLIRFKLLYVYGGIWLDASIIVYENLDWIQELVSQNQTESFAYYRKKNTTNIDSPVIENWLLATAPNNRFFKDWFDELVNAMQVGPKTYINEIKRTVPNYERIFQKISNLEYLISYVVCQVIMLKALPSITLIDCDQNAFYYQVKNKWVKEKTLIEMAINHHSGEYPKLIKFAGKERKHIGEFYEKGMYFQDSLLDFHDDQSKTLS
;
A
#
# COMPACT_ATOMS: atom_id res chain seq x y z
N MET A 1 -5.22 -26.07 16.71
CA MET A 1 -5.24 -24.72 17.35
C MET A 1 -5.67 -23.57 16.40
N LYS A 2 -5.18 -23.46 15.16
CA LYS A 2 -5.58 -22.37 14.23
C LYS A 2 -7.08 -22.40 13.83
N ILE A 3 -7.62 -23.59 13.55
CA ILE A 3 -9.04 -23.77 13.20
C ILE A 3 -9.96 -23.34 14.36
N PHE A 4 -9.66 -23.78 15.58
CA PHE A 4 -10.42 -23.35 16.77
C PHE A 4 -10.44 -21.84 16.96
N LYS A 5 -9.31 -21.15 16.75
CA LYS A 5 -9.26 -19.67 16.83
C LYS A 5 -10.16 -19.02 15.77
N LYS A 6 -10.10 -19.50 14.52
CA LYS A 6 -10.96 -19.01 13.44
C LYS A 6 -12.44 -19.18 13.80
N THR A 7 -12.86 -20.41 14.14
CA THR A 7 -14.25 -20.70 14.48
C THR A 7 -14.73 -19.89 15.68
N TYR A 8 -13.89 -19.75 16.71
CA TYR A 8 -14.20 -18.94 17.89
C TYR A 8 -14.43 -17.46 17.54
N TYR A 9 -13.51 -16.82 16.80
CA TYR A 9 -13.68 -15.40 16.46
C TYR A 9 -14.80 -15.16 15.45
N MET A 10 -15.09 -16.14 14.60
CA MET A 10 -16.25 -16.08 13.72
C MET A 10 -17.56 -16.14 14.52
N LEU A 11 -17.69 -17.09 15.46
CA LEU A 11 -18.85 -17.16 16.36
C LEU A 11 -18.98 -15.88 17.19
N LYS A 12 -17.84 -15.36 17.70
CA LYS A 12 -17.80 -14.09 18.42
C LYS A 12 -18.31 -12.93 17.56
N PHE A 13 -17.89 -12.85 16.29
CA PHE A 13 -18.39 -11.83 15.35
C PHE A 13 -19.91 -11.90 15.23
N TYR A 14 -20.49 -13.07 14.96
CA TYR A 14 -21.94 -13.21 14.83
C TYR A 14 -22.68 -12.85 16.12
N ILE A 15 -22.20 -13.30 17.29
CA ILE A 15 -22.78 -12.92 18.58
C ILE A 15 -22.73 -11.39 18.75
N MET A 16 -21.57 -10.76 18.51
CA MET A 16 -21.44 -9.32 18.64
C MET A 16 -22.35 -8.55 17.66
N TYR A 17 -22.48 -9.03 16.42
CA TYR A 17 -23.34 -8.43 15.40
C TYR A 17 -24.83 -8.55 15.75
N PHE A 18 -25.34 -9.77 16.04
CA PHE A 18 -26.77 -9.96 16.31
C PHE A 18 -27.23 -9.33 17.63
N TYR A 19 -26.37 -9.32 18.65
CA TYR A 19 -26.68 -8.72 19.95
C TYR A 19 -26.21 -7.26 20.08
N LYS A 20 -25.68 -6.65 19.01
CA LYS A 20 -25.18 -5.26 18.99
C LYS A 20 -24.15 -4.95 20.10
N ILE A 21 -23.32 -5.93 20.42
CA ILE A 21 -22.24 -5.78 21.41
C ILE A 21 -21.05 -5.16 20.70
N ARG A 22 -20.84 -3.85 20.90
CA ARG A 22 -19.76 -3.09 20.25
C ARG A 22 -18.65 -2.77 21.25
N GLY A 23 -17.40 -2.91 20.80
CA GLY A 23 -16.24 -2.34 21.48
C GLY A 23 -15.83 -1.01 20.86
N THR A 24 -14.69 -0.47 21.28
CA THR A 24 -14.08 0.73 20.70
C THR A 24 -12.67 0.39 20.22
N ASN A 25 -12.34 0.81 19.00
CA ASN A 25 -11.01 0.63 18.43
C ASN A 25 -10.00 1.56 19.11
N LEU A 26 -8.76 1.12 19.25
CA LEU A 26 -7.67 2.00 19.68
C LEU A 26 -7.36 3.05 18.61
N LYS A 27 -6.90 4.22 19.06
CA LYS A 27 -6.42 5.29 18.16
C LYS A 27 -5.19 4.80 17.40
N ILE A 28 -5.14 5.10 16.10
CA ILE A 28 -3.98 4.80 15.26
C ILE A 28 -3.03 5.98 15.31
N HIS A 29 -1.72 5.70 15.35
CA HIS A 29 -0.71 6.73 15.25
C HIS A 29 -0.46 7.03 13.77
N ASN A 30 -1.05 8.12 13.26
CA ASN A 30 -1.06 8.45 11.84
C ASN A 30 0.33 8.66 11.22
N TYR A 31 1.32 9.08 12.03
CA TYR A 31 2.70 9.33 11.61
C TYR A 31 3.71 8.41 12.30
N ALA A 32 3.36 7.13 12.46
CA ALA A 32 4.14 6.18 13.27
C ALA A 32 5.56 5.95 12.76
N ASN A 33 6.53 6.09 13.68
CA ASN A 33 7.95 5.80 13.48
C ASN A 33 8.49 6.40 12.17
N MET A 34 8.15 7.66 11.90
CA MET A 34 8.53 8.31 10.65
C MET A 34 10.05 8.38 10.48
N ILE A 35 10.51 8.14 9.26
CA ILE A 35 11.92 8.19 8.87
C ILE A 35 12.05 9.15 7.68
N THR A 36 13.09 9.96 7.68
CA THR A 36 13.45 10.84 6.57
C THR A 36 14.82 10.42 6.06
N LEU A 37 14.91 10.11 4.77
CA LEU A 37 16.17 9.77 4.09
C LEU A 37 16.52 10.87 3.10
N ASN A 38 17.80 11.25 3.07
CA ASN A 38 18.38 12.24 2.15
C ASN A 38 17.51 13.48 1.90
N PRO A 39 17.20 14.29 2.93
CA PRO A 39 16.45 15.52 2.73
C PRO A 39 17.23 16.48 1.81
N LYS A 40 16.51 17.18 0.94
CA LYS A 40 17.00 18.18 0.00
C LYS A 40 16.20 19.48 0.20
N PRO A 41 16.86 20.64 0.29
CA PRO A 41 16.20 21.92 0.59
C PRO A 41 15.30 22.44 -0.54
N GLU A 42 15.30 21.81 -1.70
CA GLU A 42 14.47 22.20 -2.84
C GLU A 42 13.01 21.82 -2.61
N GLU A 43 12.10 22.77 -2.80
CA GLU A 43 10.68 22.52 -2.66
C GLU A 43 10.18 21.65 -3.82
N VAL A 44 9.71 20.45 -3.48
CA VAL A 44 9.12 19.53 -4.45
C VAL A 44 7.61 19.55 -4.36
N LYS A 45 6.95 19.74 -5.50
CA LYS A 45 5.51 19.65 -5.64
C LYS A 45 5.12 18.33 -6.30
N ILE A 46 4.40 17.50 -5.57
CA ILE A 46 3.78 16.28 -6.06
C ILE A 46 2.51 16.67 -6.84
N PRO A 47 2.38 16.27 -8.12
CA PRO A 47 1.16 16.49 -8.88
C PRO A 47 -0.07 15.92 -8.18
N LYS A 48 -1.22 16.62 -8.27
CA LYS A 48 -2.50 16.13 -7.76
C LYS A 48 -3.12 15.08 -8.68
N LEU A 49 -2.37 14.02 -8.95
CA LEU A 49 -2.74 12.86 -9.75
C LEU A 49 -2.74 11.62 -8.85
N ILE A 50 -3.79 10.80 -8.93
CA ILE A 50 -3.85 9.49 -8.27
C ILE A 50 -4.00 8.41 -9.33
N TRP A 51 -3.04 7.47 -9.34
CA TRP A 51 -3.02 6.31 -10.22
C TRP A 51 -3.50 5.08 -9.46
N LEU A 52 -4.60 4.50 -9.95
CA LEU A 52 -5.14 3.23 -9.50
C LEU A 52 -5.05 2.23 -10.67
N TYR A 53 -4.73 0.97 -10.40
CA TYR A 53 -4.75 -0.08 -11.41
C TYR A 53 -5.41 -1.33 -10.86
N TRP A 54 -6.19 -2.00 -11.71
CA TRP A 54 -6.73 -3.32 -11.42
C TRP A 54 -6.72 -4.22 -12.65
N GLU A 55 -6.43 -5.49 -12.44
CA GLU A 55 -6.39 -6.51 -13.48
C GLU A 55 -7.49 -7.56 -13.25
N GLY A 56 -8.30 -7.79 -14.28
CA GLY A 56 -9.47 -8.67 -14.22
C GLY A 56 -10.72 -7.99 -13.64
N ASP A 57 -11.67 -8.81 -13.19
CA ASP A 57 -12.94 -8.32 -12.63
C ASP A 57 -12.70 -7.57 -11.32
N VAL A 58 -13.38 -6.43 -11.17
CA VAL A 58 -13.30 -5.57 -9.98
C VAL A 58 -14.34 -6.05 -8.96
N PRO A 59 -13.95 -6.55 -7.78
CA PRO A 59 -14.91 -6.91 -6.74
C PRO A 59 -15.64 -5.68 -6.19
N LEU A 60 -16.90 -5.83 -5.75
CA LEU A 60 -17.72 -4.72 -5.23
C LEU A 60 -17.01 -3.94 -4.13
N PHE A 61 -16.32 -4.63 -3.20
CA PHE A 61 -15.54 -3.96 -2.16
C PHE A 61 -14.44 -3.04 -2.73
N VAL A 62 -13.79 -3.44 -3.82
CA VAL A 62 -12.74 -2.64 -4.47
C VAL A 62 -13.35 -1.48 -5.25
N GLU A 63 -14.48 -1.68 -5.91
CA GLU A 63 -15.26 -0.60 -6.53
C GLU A 63 -15.61 0.48 -5.50
N LYS A 64 -16.09 0.08 -4.32
CA LYS A 64 -16.42 1.00 -3.22
C LYS A 64 -15.18 1.71 -2.66
N CYS A 65 -14.02 1.04 -2.59
CA CYS A 65 -12.74 1.71 -2.30
C CYS A 65 -12.40 2.78 -3.35
N ILE A 66 -12.55 2.48 -4.65
CA ILE A 66 -12.26 3.43 -5.73
C ILE A 66 -13.18 4.65 -5.65
N GLU A 67 -14.47 4.45 -5.40
CA GLU A 67 -15.44 5.53 -5.20
C GLU A 67 -15.08 6.38 -3.98
N ASN A 68 -14.74 5.75 -2.85
CA ASN A 68 -14.26 6.43 -1.64
C ASN A 68 -13.00 7.27 -1.90
N ILE A 69 -12.02 6.72 -2.63
CA ILE A 69 -10.79 7.45 -3.01
C ILE A 69 -11.15 8.69 -3.83
N LYS A 70 -12.02 8.57 -4.84
CA LYS A 70 -12.46 9.70 -5.68
C LYS A 70 -13.21 10.76 -4.87
N LEU A 71 -14.10 10.33 -3.97
CA LEU A 71 -14.92 11.23 -3.16
C LEU A 71 -14.05 12.06 -2.20
N ILE A 72 -13.15 11.41 -1.45
CA ILE A 72 -12.32 12.09 -0.44
C ILE A 72 -11.24 12.95 -1.08
N ASN A 73 -10.77 12.56 -2.26
CA ASN A 73 -9.74 13.27 -3.02
C ASN A 73 -10.33 14.04 -4.20
N ALA A 74 -11.46 14.72 -4.00
CA ALA A 74 -12.17 15.47 -5.06
C ALA A 74 -11.32 16.57 -5.73
N ASN A 75 -10.24 17.00 -5.08
CA ASN A 75 -9.25 17.95 -5.60
C ASN A 75 -8.08 17.28 -6.35
N TYR A 76 -8.09 15.95 -6.52
CA TYR A 76 -7.14 15.18 -7.33
C TYR A 76 -7.81 14.68 -8.62
N GLU A 77 -7.02 14.57 -9.69
CA GLU A 77 -7.40 13.78 -10.85
C GLU A 77 -7.11 12.30 -10.57
N VAL A 78 -8.15 11.48 -10.51
CA VAL A 78 -8.05 10.06 -10.15
C VAL A 78 -8.24 9.18 -11.40
N HIS A 79 -7.16 8.58 -11.88
CA HIS A 79 -7.18 7.65 -13.00
C HIS A 79 -7.28 6.21 -12.51
N PHE A 80 -8.40 5.57 -12.82
CA PHE A 80 -8.56 4.12 -12.67
C PHE A 80 -8.22 3.41 -13.98
N LEU A 81 -7.11 2.69 -13.96
CA LEU A 81 -6.54 2.02 -15.12
C LEU A 81 -6.80 0.51 -15.09
N THR A 82 -6.92 -0.05 -16.28
CA THR A 82 -7.09 -1.48 -16.55
C THR A 82 -6.10 -1.90 -17.63
N PRO A 83 -5.97 -3.21 -17.94
CA PRO A 83 -5.13 -3.66 -19.05
C PRO A 83 -5.47 -3.00 -20.41
N THR A 84 -6.68 -2.47 -20.59
CA THR A 84 -7.12 -1.86 -21.86
C THR A 84 -6.97 -0.34 -21.89
N THR A 85 -6.77 0.32 -20.75
CA THR A 85 -6.67 1.78 -20.67
C THR A 85 -5.27 2.27 -20.31
N VAL A 86 -4.42 1.42 -19.73
CA VAL A 86 -3.04 1.78 -19.33
C VAL A 86 -2.20 2.29 -20.50
N ASP A 87 -2.41 1.74 -21.69
CA ASP A 87 -1.67 2.08 -22.92
C ASP A 87 -1.91 3.51 -23.42
N GLN A 88 -2.97 4.17 -22.92
CA GLN A 88 -3.25 5.58 -23.20
C GLN A 88 -2.27 6.52 -22.50
N PHE A 89 -1.59 6.04 -21.45
CA PHE A 89 -0.69 6.83 -20.61
C PHE A 89 0.78 6.44 -20.77
N ILE A 90 1.06 5.13 -20.81
CA ILE A 90 2.42 4.59 -20.88
C ILE A 90 2.47 3.38 -21.81
N GLN A 91 3.66 3.07 -22.32
CA GLN A 91 3.90 1.89 -23.15
C GLN A 91 5.00 1.05 -22.48
N ILE A 92 4.75 -0.26 -22.33
CA ILE A 92 5.70 -1.24 -21.80
C ILE A 92 5.63 -2.47 -22.68
N ASP A 93 6.77 -2.88 -23.24
CA ASP A 93 6.90 -4.12 -24.00
C ASP A 93 6.93 -5.32 -23.04
N PHE A 94 5.74 -5.76 -22.61
CA PHE A 94 5.59 -6.90 -21.71
C PHE A 94 6.00 -8.24 -22.33
N ASP A 95 5.95 -8.36 -23.66
CA ASP A 95 6.29 -9.59 -24.38
C ASP A 95 7.80 -9.90 -24.31
N SER A 96 8.62 -8.87 -24.16
CA SER A 96 10.07 -9.00 -23.92
C SER A 96 10.46 -9.43 -22.50
N LEU A 97 9.50 -9.58 -21.58
CA LEU A 97 9.74 -9.74 -20.14
C LEU A 97 9.22 -11.09 -19.62
N ASN A 98 9.96 -11.70 -18.67
CA ASN A 98 9.53 -12.93 -17.99
C ASN A 98 8.53 -12.62 -16.87
N ILE A 99 7.32 -12.20 -17.25
CA ILE A 99 6.24 -11.88 -16.31
C ILE A 99 5.32 -13.08 -16.17
N HIS A 100 5.22 -13.60 -14.96
CA HIS A 100 4.35 -14.75 -14.65
C HIS A 100 3.27 -14.43 -13.61
N LEU A 101 3.34 -13.25 -13.00
CA LEU A 101 2.42 -12.81 -11.95
C LEU A 101 1.83 -11.44 -12.30
N PRO A 102 0.51 -11.24 -12.17
CA PRO A 102 -0.12 -9.92 -12.37
C PRO A 102 0.50 -8.81 -11.52
N GLN A 103 1.04 -9.16 -10.35
CA GLN A 103 1.72 -8.22 -9.46
C GLN A 103 2.99 -7.62 -10.09
N HIS A 104 3.77 -8.40 -10.84
CA HIS A 104 4.95 -7.88 -11.54
C HIS A 104 4.57 -6.88 -12.62
N LYS A 105 3.47 -7.13 -13.33
CA LYS A 105 2.92 -6.19 -14.32
C LYS A 105 2.46 -4.89 -13.65
N ALA A 106 1.70 -4.98 -12.56
CA ALA A 106 1.29 -3.82 -11.78
C ALA A 106 2.49 -3.02 -11.22
N ASP A 107 3.55 -3.69 -10.79
CA ASP A 107 4.79 -3.05 -10.33
C ASP A 107 5.46 -2.23 -11.44
N LEU A 108 5.59 -2.79 -12.65
CA LEU A 108 6.15 -2.08 -13.80
C LEU A 108 5.30 -0.85 -14.20
N ILE A 109 3.98 -1.03 -14.29
CA ILE A 109 3.03 0.06 -14.59
C ILE A 109 3.16 1.19 -13.57
N ARG A 110 3.19 0.84 -12.27
CA ARG A 110 3.33 1.79 -11.18
C ARG A 110 4.55 2.67 -11.31
N PHE A 111 5.74 2.05 -11.41
CA PHE A 111 6.97 2.82 -11.45
C PHE A 111 7.09 3.65 -12.72
N LYS A 112 6.59 3.14 -13.85
CA LYS A 112 6.59 3.89 -15.11
C LYS A 112 5.68 5.12 -15.04
N LEU A 113 4.45 4.99 -14.53
CA LEU A 113 3.54 6.12 -14.34
C LEU A 113 4.13 7.18 -13.42
N LEU A 114 4.65 6.76 -12.26
CA LEU A 114 5.26 7.68 -11.29
C LEU A 114 6.49 8.38 -11.84
N TYR A 115 7.33 7.68 -12.62
CA TYR A 115 8.47 8.33 -13.26
C TYR A 115 8.03 9.36 -14.30
N VAL A 116 7.06 9.04 -15.17
CA VAL A 116 6.64 9.91 -16.28
C VAL A 116 5.81 11.11 -15.78
N TYR A 117 4.83 10.84 -14.92
CA TYR A 117 3.81 11.84 -14.54
C TYR A 117 3.93 12.30 -13.09
N GLY A 118 4.68 11.60 -12.24
CA GLY A 118 4.62 11.80 -10.80
C GLY A 118 3.24 11.48 -10.23
N GLY A 119 2.89 12.17 -9.15
CA GLY A 119 1.65 11.99 -8.43
C GLY A 119 1.73 10.87 -7.42
N ILE A 120 0.60 10.23 -7.14
CA ILE A 120 0.44 9.20 -6.12
C ILE A 120 -0.04 7.91 -6.79
N TRP A 121 0.73 6.83 -6.66
CA TRP A 121 0.17 5.50 -6.83
C TRP A 121 -0.56 5.11 -5.56
N LEU A 122 -1.76 4.55 -5.72
CA LEU A 122 -2.51 3.98 -4.62
C LEU A 122 -3.14 2.65 -5.03
N ASP A 123 -2.90 1.59 -4.26
CA ASP A 123 -3.61 0.32 -4.49
C ASP A 123 -5.13 0.53 -4.39
N ALA A 124 -5.88 0.14 -5.43
CA ALA A 124 -7.31 0.42 -5.59
C ALA A 124 -8.22 -0.11 -4.47
N SER A 125 -7.73 -1.03 -3.62
CA SER A 125 -8.48 -1.62 -2.51
C SER A 125 -8.14 -0.99 -1.14
N ILE A 126 -7.62 0.23 -1.12
CA ILE A 126 -7.36 1.00 0.10
C ILE A 126 -8.62 1.77 0.47
N ILE A 127 -8.95 1.77 1.76
CA ILE A 127 -9.96 2.69 2.31
C ILE A 127 -9.21 3.95 2.74
N VAL A 128 -9.65 5.11 2.28
CA VAL A 128 -9.14 6.42 2.68
C VAL A 128 -10.18 7.07 3.60
N TYR A 129 -9.74 7.81 4.61
CA TYR A 129 -10.62 8.58 5.49
C TYR A 129 -10.26 10.08 5.54
N GLU A 130 -9.13 10.46 4.96
CA GLU A 130 -8.66 11.84 4.89
C GLU A 130 -8.06 12.12 3.51
N ASN A 131 -8.26 13.33 3.01
CA ASN A 131 -7.65 13.79 1.77
C ASN A 131 -6.13 13.59 1.80
N LEU A 132 -5.53 13.14 0.69
CA LEU A 132 -4.10 12.81 0.63
C LEU A 132 -3.16 14.02 0.61
N ASP A 133 -3.66 15.25 0.75
CA ASP A 133 -2.86 16.48 0.84
C ASP A 133 -1.80 16.45 1.96
N TRP A 134 -2.04 15.68 3.03
CA TRP A 134 -1.04 15.45 4.09
C TRP A 134 0.28 14.84 3.57
N ILE A 135 0.26 14.15 2.43
CA ILE A 135 1.49 13.63 1.81
C ILE A 135 2.37 14.79 1.34
N GLN A 136 1.80 15.77 0.64
CA GLN A 136 2.53 16.96 0.20
C GLN A 136 3.04 17.76 1.41
N GLU A 137 2.23 17.90 2.45
CA GLU A 137 2.62 18.58 3.69
C GLU A 137 3.85 17.91 4.31
N LEU A 138 3.86 16.59 4.45
CA LEU A 138 4.99 15.85 5.00
C LEU A 138 6.25 15.97 4.14
N VAL A 139 6.11 15.90 2.82
CA VAL A 139 7.23 16.01 1.87
C VAL A 139 7.85 17.40 1.94
N SER A 140 7.03 18.45 1.98
CA SER A 140 7.50 19.83 2.18
C SER A 140 8.14 20.03 3.56
N GLN A 141 7.51 19.57 4.64
CA GLN A 141 8.02 19.72 6.00
C GLN A 141 9.36 19.00 6.21
N ASN A 142 9.51 17.80 5.67
CA ASN A 142 10.73 17.01 5.81
C ASN A 142 11.77 17.32 4.73
N GLN A 143 11.45 18.22 3.80
CA GLN A 143 12.32 18.60 2.68
C GLN A 143 12.74 17.36 1.89
N THR A 144 11.80 16.55 1.43
CA THR A 144 12.07 15.35 0.63
C THR A 144 11.47 15.47 -0.77
N GLU A 145 11.82 14.55 -1.67
CA GLU A 145 11.27 14.53 -3.03
C GLU A 145 10.09 13.56 -3.20
N SER A 146 9.84 12.71 -2.20
CA SER A 146 8.88 11.62 -2.30
C SER A 146 8.38 11.14 -0.95
N PHE A 147 7.30 10.37 -0.97
CA PHE A 147 6.73 9.70 0.19
C PHE A 147 6.40 8.24 -0.11
N ALA A 148 6.57 7.38 0.88
CA ALA A 148 6.07 6.01 0.85
C ALA A 148 5.83 5.48 2.27
N TYR A 149 5.34 4.25 2.36
CA TYR A 149 5.41 3.49 3.60
C TYR A 149 6.63 2.57 3.60
N TYR A 150 7.11 2.20 4.78
CA TYR A 150 8.08 1.12 4.95
C TYR A 150 7.53 0.05 5.90
N ARG A 151 8.05 -1.17 5.75
CA ARG A 151 7.63 -2.30 6.58
C ARG A 151 8.68 -2.65 7.62
N LYS A 152 8.44 -2.27 8.88
CA LYS A 152 9.37 -2.54 9.98
C LYS A 152 9.65 -4.03 10.16
N LYS A 153 8.65 -4.90 9.99
CA LYS A 153 8.81 -6.36 10.06
C LYS A 153 9.82 -6.91 9.05
N ASN A 154 9.89 -6.32 7.86
CA ASN A 154 10.81 -6.75 6.80
C ASN A 154 12.18 -6.07 6.90
N THR A 155 12.29 -5.00 7.71
CA THR A 155 13.47 -4.14 7.82
C THR A 155 14.37 -4.57 8.98
N THR A 156 15.60 -4.96 8.68
CA THR A 156 16.69 -5.19 9.64
C THR A 156 17.70 -4.05 9.66
N ASN A 157 17.85 -3.31 8.56
CA ASN A 157 18.70 -2.12 8.49
C ASN A 157 17.81 -0.88 8.30
N ILE A 158 17.78 0.02 9.28
CA ILE A 158 16.90 1.18 9.25
C ILE A 158 17.41 2.29 8.32
N ASP A 159 18.70 2.30 8.00
CA ASP A 159 19.29 3.24 7.04
C ASP A 159 19.00 2.83 5.58
N SER A 160 18.52 1.59 5.38
CA SER A 160 18.02 1.09 4.11
C SER A 160 16.71 0.32 4.34
N PRO A 161 15.62 1.02 4.71
CA PRO A 161 14.37 0.37 5.07
C PRO A 161 13.73 -0.32 3.87
N VAL A 162 12.98 -1.40 4.11
CA VAL A 162 12.20 -2.07 3.07
C VAL A 162 10.95 -1.24 2.78
N ILE A 163 10.98 -0.52 1.66
CA ILE A 163 9.92 0.37 1.19
C ILE A 163 8.76 -0.48 0.61
N GLU A 164 7.54 -0.17 1.02
CA GLU A 164 6.31 -0.73 0.46
C GLU A 164 5.95 0.01 -0.83
N ASN A 165 5.41 -0.71 -1.82
CA ASN A 165 5.08 -0.13 -3.12
C ASN A 165 3.58 0.06 -3.37
N TRP A 166 2.70 -0.23 -2.40
CA TRP A 166 1.24 -0.06 -2.57
C TRP A 166 0.75 1.39 -2.40
N LEU A 167 1.58 2.28 -1.86
CA LEU A 167 1.41 3.73 -1.90
C LEU A 167 2.77 4.38 -2.05
N LEU A 168 2.96 5.08 -3.17
CA LEU A 168 4.18 5.82 -3.50
C LEU A 168 3.78 7.17 -4.05
N ALA A 169 4.42 8.25 -3.61
CA ALA A 169 4.16 9.59 -4.09
C ALA A 169 5.46 10.29 -4.46
N THR A 170 5.51 10.95 -5.62
CA THR A 170 6.74 11.59 -6.11
C THR A 170 6.44 12.66 -7.14
N ALA A 171 7.38 13.59 -7.34
CA ALA A 171 7.39 14.45 -8.51
C ALA A 171 7.80 13.68 -9.77
N PRO A 172 7.36 14.13 -10.97
CA PRO A 172 7.80 13.53 -12.23
C PRO A 172 9.32 13.62 -12.40
N ASN A 173 9.88 12.72 -13.20
CA ASN A 173 11.31 12.62 -13.49
C ASN A 173 12.21 12.33 -12.27
N ASN A 174 11.65 11.86 -11.15
CA ASN A 174 12.45 11.48 -9.99
C ASN A 174 13.42 10.33 -10.35
N ARG A 175 14.72 10.58 -10.15
CA ARG A 175 15.79 9.65 -10.54
C ARG A 175 15.69 8.29 -9.87
N PHE A 176 15.33 8.25 -8.58
CA PHE A 176 15.22 6.99 -7.84
C PHE A 176 14.11 6.10 -8.41
N PHE A 177 12.96 6.68 -8.76
CA PHE A 177 11.85 5.94 -9.38
C PHE A 177 12.20 5.46 -10.78
N LYS A 178 13.00 6.21 -11.53
CA LYS A 178 13.56 5.76 -12.82
C LYS A 178 14.45 4.54 -12.64
N ASP A 179 15.43 4.63 -11.73
CA ASP A 179 16.37 3.55 -11.47
C ASP A 179 15.63 2.30 -10.92
N TRP A 180 14.56 2.50 -10.15
CA TRP A 180 13.67 1.43 -9.70
C TRP A 180 12.91 0.75 -10.84
N PHE A 181 12.34 1.52 -11.76
CA PHE A 181 11.72 0.97 -12.95
C PHE A 181 12.74 0.20 -13.81
N ASP A 182 13.89 0.80 -14.12
CA ASP A 182 14.88 0.22 -15.02
C ASP A 182 15.48 -1.09 -14.47
N GLU A 183 15.79 -1.13 -13.16
CA GLU A 183 16.32 -2.34 -12.53
C GLU A 183 15.22 -3.42 -12.38
N LEU A 184 13.95 -3.04 -12.23
CA LEU A 184 12.85 -4.02 -12.26
C LEU A 184 12.69 -4.62 -13.66
N VAL A 185 12.80 -3.81 -14.71
CA VAL A 185 12.82 -4.30 -16.10
C VAL A 185 13.97 -5.28 -16.29
N ASN A 186 15.19 -4.96 -15.83
CA ASN A 186 16.34 -5.88 -15.87
C ASN A 186 16.05 -7.21 -15.15
N ALA A 187 15.49 -7.14 -13.92
CA ALA A 187 15.11 -8.33 -13.17
C ALA A 187 14.06 -9.19 -13.89
N MET A 188 13.13 -8.57 -14.62
CA MET A 188 12.12 -9.28 -15.42
C MET A 188 12.70 -9.83 -16.74
N GLN A 189 13.67 -9.16 -17.37
CA GLN A 189 14.34 -9.64 -18.58
C GLN A 189 15.11 -10.94 -18.34
N VAL A 190 15.81 -11.05 -17.20
CA VAL A 190 16.53 -12.30 -16.83
C VAL A 190 15.66 -13.30 -16.08
N GLY A 191 14.52 -12.85 -15.57
CA GLY A 191 13.60 -13.61 -14.72
C GLY A 191 13.91 -13.48 -13.22
N PRO A 192 12.90 -13.25 -12.35
CA PRO A 192 13.10 -12.96 -10.92
C PRO A 192 13.97 -13.99 -10.19
N LYS A 193 13.76 -15.28 -10.45
CA LYS A 193 14.53 -16.36 -9.83
C LYS A 193 16.01 -16.30 -10.19
N THR A 194 16.33 -16.10 -11.46
CA THR A 194 17.70 -15.98 -11.98
C THR A 194 18.37 -14.75 -11.37
N TYR A 195 17.67 -13.61 -11.37
CA TYR A 195 18.14 -12.36 -10.78
C TYR A 195 18.54 -12.52 -9.30
N ILE A 196 17.68 -13.15 -8.50
CA ILE A 196 17.93 -13.40 -7.07
C ILE A 196 19.15 -14.33 -6.87
N ASN A 197 19.27 -15.39 -7.68
CA ASN A 197 20.39 -16.31 -7.59
C ASN A 197 21.72 -15.64 -7.97
N GLU A 198 21.69 -14.73 -8.94
CA GLU A 198 22.88 -13.97 -9.34
C GLU A 198 23.35 -13.02 -8.23
N ILE A 199 22.43 -12.35 -7.53
CA ILE A 199 22.75 -11.55 -6.34
C ILE A 199 23.46 -12.41 -5.29
N LYS A 200 22.91 -13.60 -4.97
CA LYS A 200 23.52 -14.53 -3.99
C LYS A 200 24.93 -14.95 -4.37
N ARG A 201 25.19 -15.09 -5.66
CA ARG A 201 26.47 -15.55 -6.20
C ARG A 201 27.54 -14.45 -6.22
N THR A 202 27.13 -13.21 -6.47
CA THR A 202 28.06 -12.12 -6.85
C THR A 202 28.18 -10.99 -5.86
N VAL A 203 27.17 -10.79 -4.98
CA VAL A 203 27.16 -9.69 -4.02
C VAL A 203 27.62 -10.18 -2.65
N PRO A 204 28.75 -9.70 -2.12
CA PRO A 204 29.14 -9.99 -0.75
C PRO A 204 28.11 -9.47 0.25
N ASN A 205 27.82 -10.26 1.29
CA ASN A 205 26.81 -9.94 2.31
C ASN A 205 25.43 -9.65 1.71
N TYR A 206 25.02 -10.38 0.67
CA TYR A 206 23.76 -10.18 -0.04
C TYR A 206 22.52 -10.24 0.88
N GLU A 207 22.62 -10.86 2.06
CA GLU A 207 21.54 -10.96 3.04
C GLU A 207 21.03 -9.58 3.45
N ARG A 208 21.87 -8.53 3.39
CA ARG A 208 21.48 -7.14 3.64
C ARG A 208 20.49 -6.59 2.62
N ILE A 209 20.49 -7.12 1.39
CA ILE A 209 19.52 -6.76 0.33
C ILE A 209 18.19 -7.44 0.64
N PHE A 210 18.21 -8.72 1.02
CA PHE A 210 16.98 -9.48 1.22
C PHE A 210 16.31 -9.19 2.57
N GLN A 211 17.08 -8.79 3.58
CA GLN A 211 16.60 -8.50 4.93
C GLN A 211 15.62 -9.60 5.41
N LYS A 212 14.40 -9.22 5.80
CA LYS A 212 13.31 -10.16 6.13
C LYS A 212 12.20 -10.20 5.07
N ILE A 213 12.51 -9.82 3.83
CA ILE A 213 11.56 -9.91 2.71
C ILE A 213 11.22 -11.39 2.49
N SER A 214 9.94 -11.73 2.64
CA SER A 214 9.42 -13.07 2.38
C SER A 214 9.09 -13.25 0.90
N ASN A 215 9.25 -14.46 0.36
CA ASN A 215 8.89 -14.78 -1.02
C ASN A 215 9.50 -13.77 -2.04
N LEU A 216 10.83 -13.80 -2.14
CA LEU A 216 11.62 -12.84 -2.92
C LEU A 216 11.19 -12.76 -4.40
N GLU A 217 10.75 -13.86 -5.01
CA GLU A 217 10.28 -13.86 -6.40
C GLU A 217 8.96 -13.09 -6.55
N TYR A 218 8.03 -13.26 -5.61
CA TYR A 218 6.77 -12.50 -5.59
C TYR A 218 7.01 -11.02 -5.24
N LEU A 219 7.90 -10.73 -4.29
CA LEU A 219 8.27 -9.38 -3.86
C LEU A 219 9.55 -8.86 -4.54
N ILE A 220 9.76 -9.21 -5.81
CA ILE A 220 10.99 -8.87 -6.53
C ILE A 220 11.25 -7.36 -6.60
N SER A 221 10.21 -6.55 -6.68
CA SER A 221 10.30 -5.08 -6.64
C SER A 221 10.94 -4.57 -5.34
N TYR A 222 10.77 -5.28 -4.22
CA TYR A 222 11.35 -4.92 -2.92
C TYR A 222 12.85 -5.25 -2.92
N VAL A 223 13.22 -6.39 -3.51
CA VAL A 223 14.62 -6.79 -3.69
C VAL A 223 15.35 -5.78 -4.58
N VAL A 224 14.77 -5.44 -5.72
CA VAL A 224 15.31 -4.45 -6.66
C VAL A 224 15.51 -3.09 -5.98
N CYS A 225 14.52 -2.63 -5.21
CA CYS A 225 14.64 -1.39 -4.42
C CYS A 225 15.90 -1.41 -3.54
N GLN A 226 16.13 -2.51 -2.83
CA GLN A 226 17.28 -2.65 -1.94
C GLN A 226 18.60 -2.69 -2.71
N VAL A 227 18.64 -3.28 -3.91
CA VAL A 227 19.82 -3.23 -4.80
C VAL A 227 20.16 -1.78 -5.18
N ILE A 228 19.16 -0.96 -5.49
CA ILE A 228 19.36 0.45 -5.87
C ILE A 228 19.82 1.27 -4.67
N MET A 229 19.24 1.03 -3.50
CA MET A 229 19.59 1.72 -2.25
C MET A 229 21.03 1.45 -1.80
N LEU A 230 21.69 0.39 -2.29
CA LEU A 230 23.14 0.20 -2.10
C LEU A 230 23.99 1.22 -2.88
N LYS A 231 23.47 1.75 -3.99
CA LYS A 231 24.17 2.70 -4.88
C LYS A 231 23.82 4.14 -4.52
N ALA A 232 22.53 4.42 -4.29
CA ALA A 232 22.04 5.75 -3.95
C ALA A 232 20.75 5.65 -3.12
N LEU A 233 20.75 6.30 -1.96
CA LEU A 233 19.56 6.41 -1.11
C LEU A 233 18.56 7.44 -1.70
N PRO A 234 17.25 7.15 -1.65
CA PRO A 234 16.22 8.10 -2.08
C PRO A 234 16.09 9.30 -1.14
N SER A 235 15.68 10.45 -1.69
CA SER A 235 15.13 11.56 -0.90
C SER A 235 13.65 11.28 -0.62
N ILE A 236 13.34 10.74 0.55
CA ILE A 236 12.01 10.19 0.84
C ILE A 236 11.62 10.31 2.32
N THR A 237 10.35 10.61 2.56
CA THR A 237 9.70 10.48 3.86
C THR A 237 8.96 9.15 3.93
N LEU A 238 9.15 8.41 5.02
CA LEU A 238 8.61 7.07 5.21
C LEU A 238 7.82 6.97 6.52
N ILE A 239 6.68 6.28 6.49
CA ILE A 239 5.90 5.92 7.70
C ILE A 239 5.87 4.39 7.87
N ASP A 240 5.90 3.93 9.13
CA ASP A 240 5.80 2.51 9.45
C ASP A 240 4.39 1.98 9.21
N CYS A 241 4.20 1.20 8.15
CA CYS A 241 2.90 0.63 7.85
C CYS A 241 2.42 -0.36 8.91
N ASP A 242 3.33 -1.02 9.67
CA ASP A 242 2.94 -2.02 10.65
C ASP A 242 2.22 -1.40 11.87
N GLN A 243 2.47 -0.11 12.13
CA GLN A 243 1.83 0.69 13.19
C GLN A 243 0.77 1.66 12.64
N ASN A 244 0.57 1.70 11.32
CA ASN A 244 -0.36 2.59 10.63
C ASN A 244 -1.30 1.81 9.70
N ALA A 245 -1.06 1.79 8.39
CA ALA A 245 -1.97 1.25 7.38
C ALA A 245 -2.36 -0.24 7.60
N PHE A 246 -1.47 -1.03 8.21
CA PHE A 246 -1.70 -2.44 8.57
C PHE A 246 -2.02 -2.66 10.06
N TYR A 247 -2.22 -1.60 10.85
CA TYR A 247 -2.29 -1.66 12.32
C TYR A 247 -3.22 -2.76 12.84
N TYR A 248 -4.48 -2.81 12.40
CA TYR A 248 -5.44 -3.82 12.86
C TYR A 248 -5.03 -5.25 12.49
N GLN A 249 -4.40 -5.44 11.32
CA GLN A 249 -3.94 -6.75 10.88
C GLN A 249 -2.73 -7.20 11.70
N VAL A 250 -1.78 -6.30 11.96
CA VAL A 250 -0.57 -6.56 12.75
C VAL A 250 -0.92 -6.83 14.21
N LYS A 251 -1.73 -5.96 14.82
CA LYS A 251 -2.26 -6.11 16.18
C LYS A 251 -2.95 -7.47 16.37
N ASN A 252 -3.74 -7.89 15.39
CA ASN A 252 -4.45 -9.16 15.43
C ASN A 252 -3.62 -10.38 15.01
N LYS A 253 -2.31 -10.19 14.75
CA LYS A 253 -1.41 -11.26 14.27
C LYS A 253 -1.98 -11.94 13.01
N TRP A 254 -2.56 -11.14 12.11
CA TRP A 254 -3.13 -11.58 10.83
C TRP A 254 -4.27 -12.60 10.98
N VAL A 255 -5.01 -12.52 12.10
CA VAL A 255 -6.29 -13.25 12.26
C VAL A 255 -7.40 -12.38 11.70
N LYS A 256 -7.81 -12.67 10.46
CA LYS A 256 -8.78 -11.88 9.70
C LYS A 256 -10.13 -11.70 10.38
N GLU A 257 -10.61 -12.67 11.16
CA GLU A 257 -11.88 -12.58 11.89
C GLU A 257 -11.83 -11.53 13.01
N LYS A 258 -10.68 -11.35 13.66
CA LYS A 258 -10.52 -10.25 14.64
C LYS A 258 -10.48 -8.89 13.95
N THR A 259 -9.81 -8.82 12.80
CA THR A 259 -9.75 -7.60 12.00
C THR A 259 -11.16 -7.24 11.53
N LEU A 260 -11.97 -8.22 11.12
CA LEU A 260 -13.38 -8.02 10.79
C LEU A 260 -14.17 -7.44 11.97
N ILE A 261 -14.00 -7.94 13.20
CA ILE A 261 -14.68 -7.36 14.38
C ILE A 261 -14.30 -5.88 14.57
N GLU A 262 -13.00 -5.54 14.49
CA GLU A 262 -12.56 -4.16 14.63
C GLU A 262 -13.09 -3.26 13.51
N MET A 263 -13.11 -3.76 12.28
CA MET A 263 -13.52 -3.00 11.12
C MET A 263 -15.04 -2.82 11.04
N ALA A 264 -15.83 -3.87 11.29
CA ALA A 264 -17.26 -3.91 11.04
C ALA A 264 -18.13 -3.67 12.28
N ILE A 265 -17.61 -3.97 13.48
CA ILE A 265 -18.42 -3.97 14.71
C ILE A 265 -18.06 -2.81 15.64
N ASN A 266 -16.78 -2.61 15.91
CA ASN A 266 -16.37 -1.63 16.91
C ASN A 266 -16.65 -0.19 16.45
N HIS A 267 -16.84 0.70 17.42
CA HIS A 267 -16.77 2.14 17.20
C HIS A 267 -15.33 2.56 16.90
N HIS A 268 -15.14 3.60 16.09
CA HIS A 268 -13.86 4.28 16.03
C HIS A 268 -13.61 5.11 17.32
N SER A 269 -12.36 5.47 17.62
CA SER A 269 -11.98 6.19 18.86
C SER A 269 -11.99 7.71 18.73
N GLY A 270 -12.79 8.25 17.82
CA GLY A 270 -12.90 9.68 17.54
C GLY A 270 -11.90 10.21 16.49
N GLU A 271 -10.65 9.72 16.45
CA GLU A 271 -9.71 10.03 15.37
C GLU A 271 -9.68 8.89 14.35
N TYR A 272 -9.95 9.19 13.09
CA TYR A 272 -9.85 8.23 12.00
C TYR A 272 -8.38 8.00 11.61
N PRO A 273 -7.99 6.76 11.24
CA PRO A 273 -6.75 6.58 10.50
C PRO A 273 -6.86 7.29 9.16
N LYS A 274 -5.78 7.89 8.67
CA LYS A 274 -5.74 8.51 7.32
C LYS A 274 -6.17 7.54 6.22
N LEU A 275 -5.71 6.29 6.32
CA LEU A 275 -6.07 5.21 5.42
C LEU A 275 -5.88 3.83 6.07
N ILE A 276 -6.49 2.80 5.48
CA ILE A 276 -6.29 1.39 5.86
C ILE A 276 -6.05 0.56 4.60
N LYS A 277 -4.99 -0.24 4.61
CA LYS A 277 -4.62 -1.16 3.53
C LYS A 277 -4.81 -2.60 3.98
N PHE A 278 -5.58 -3.40 3.26
CA PHE A 278 -5.69 -4.85 3.51
C PHE A 278 -4.76 -5.69 2.64
N ALA A 279 -4.12 -6.68 3.24
CA ALA A 279 -3.49 -7.77 2.49
C ALA A 279 -4.57 -8.64 1.81
N GLY A 280 -4.19 -9.39 0.78
CA GLY A 280 -5.16 -10.04 -0.12
C GLY A 280 -6.15 -10.99 0.56
N LYS A 281 -5.73 -11.74 1.60
CA LYS A 281 -6.61 -12.68 2.32
C LYS A 281 -7.61 -11.95 3.23
N GLU A 282 -7.15 -10.90 3.89
CA GLU A 282 -7.95 -10.02 4.74
C GLU A 282 -8.94 -9.23 3.90
N ARG A 283 -8.50 -8.64 2.78
CA ARG A 283 -9.34 -7.95 1.81
C ARG A 283 -10.50 -8.83 1.34
N LYS A 284 -10.20 -10.04 0.87
CA LYS A 284 -11.25 -10.97 0.41
C LYS A 284 -12.27 -11.24 1.52
N HIS A 285 -11.79 -11.48 2.73
CA HIS A 285 -12.66 -11.80 3.85
C HIS A 285 -13.52 -10.63 4.32
N ILE A 286 -12.97 -9.42 4.33
CA ILE A 286 -13.70 -8.20 4.68
C ILE A 286 -14.74 -7.89 3.60
N GLY A 287 -14.36 -8.01 2.32
CA GLY A 287 -15.27 -7.84 1.19
C GLY A 287 -16.50 -8.74 1.28
N GLU A 288 -16.33 -10.03 1.62
CA GLU A 288 -17.44 -10.99 1.81
C GLU A 288 -18.50 -10.53 2.84
N PHE A 289 -18.13 -9.74 3.86
CA PHE A 289 -19.06 -9.25 4.88
C PHE A 289 -19.57 -7.84 4.55
N TYR A 290 -18.74 -7.01 3.94
CA TYR A 290 -19.14 -5.71 3.42
C TYR A 290 -20.27 -5.87 2.38
N GLU A 291 -20.12 -6.79 1.42
CA GLU A 291 -21.13 -7.09 0.38
C GLU A 291 -22.46 -7.59 0.96
N LYS A 292 -22.45 -8.17 2.16
CA LYS A 292 -23.66 -8.62 2.87
C LYS A 292 -24.28 -7.54 3.77
N GLY A 293 -23.72 -6.33 3.80
CA GLY A 293 -24.13 -5.28 4.72
C GLY A 293 -23.89 -5.64 6.19
N MET A 294 -22.96 -6.56 6.48
CA MET A 294 -22.70 -7.06 7.84
C MET A 294 -21.69 -6.18 8.58
N TYR A 295 -22.01 -4.90 8.73
CA TYR A 295 -21.25 -3.93 9.51
C TYR A 295 -22.22 -2.92 10.15
N PHE A 296 -21.79 -2.27 11.21
CA PHE A 296 -22.58 -1.21 11.84
C PHE A 296 -22.27 0.15 11.22
N GLN A 297 -23.26 1.04 11.23
CA GLN A 297 -23.05 2.46 11.04
C GLN A 297 -22.00 2.95 12.05
N ASP A 298 -21.16 3.91 11.66
CA ASP A 298 -20.07 4.44 12.49
C ASP A 298 -18.95 3.42 12.80
N SER A 299 -18.91 2.31 12.05
CA SER A 299 -17.74 1.41 12.03
C SER A 299 -16.74 1.85 10.97
N LEU A 300 -15.53 1.31 11.00
CA LEU A 300 -14.54 1.60 9.96
C LEU A 300 -14.94 1.03 8.57
N LEU A 301 -15.83 0.03 8.51
CA LEU A 301 -16.40 -0.42 7.23
C LEU A 301 -17.50 0.50 6.69
N ASP A 302 -18.00 1.43 7.49
CA ASP A 302 -18.96 2.45 7.06
C ASP A 302 -18.24 3.65 6.41
N PHE A 303 -17.42 3.37 5.40
CA PHE A 303 -16.56 4.38 4.75
C PHE A 303 -17.14 5.01 3.48
N HIS A 304 -18.26 4.47 2.98
CA HIS A 304 -18.93 4.95 1.77
C HIS A 304 -20.20 5.74 2.09
N ASP A 305 -21.01 5.29 3.07
CA ASP A 305 -22.33 5.87 3.35
C ASP A 305 -22.30 6.95 4.45
N ASP A 306 -21.16 7.12 5.12
CA ASP A 306 -20.94 8.16 6.10
C ASP A 306 -20.69 9.53 5.44
N GLN A 307 -21.79 10.21 5.10
CA GLN A 307 -21.80 11.56 4.51
C GLN A 307 -21.23 12.66 5.42
N SER A 308 -20.85 12.36 6.67
CA SER A 308 -20.21 13.33 7.56
C SER A 308 -18.76 13.66 7.15
N LYS A 309 -18.16 12.84 6.26
CA LYS A 309 -16.76 12.95 5.82
C LYS A 309 -16.46 14.04 4.80
N THR A 310 -17.47 14.76 4.31
CA THR A 310 -17.30 15.87 3.33
C THR A 310 -17.11 17.25 3.97
N LEU A 311 -17.04 17.37 5.31
CA LEU A 311 -17.14 18.68 5.99
C LEU A 311 -16.10 18.97 7.08
N SER A 312 -14.94 18.29 7.12
CA SER A 312 -13.83 18.69 8.00
C SER A 312 -12.60 19.11 7.24
#